data_AF-A0A661R3H0-F1
#
_entry.id   AF-A0A661R3H0-F1
#
_cell.length_a   1.000
_cell.length_b   1.000
_cell.length_c   1.000
_cell.angle_alpha   90.00
_cell.angle_beta   90.00
_cell.angle_gamma   90.00
#
_symmetry.space_group_name_H-M   'P 1'
#
loop_
_entity.id
_entity.type
_entity.pdbx_description
1 polymer ?
#
loop_
_entity_poly.entity_id
_entity_poly.type
_entity_poly.pdbx_seq_one_letter_code
_entity_poly.pdbx_strand_id
1 'polypeptide(L)'
;ITIIDAPPGTSCPVITALKGSDFAVLVTEPTPFGLNDLKLAIGAVRTLKIPYGIIINRSDVGDDGVVTYAEEESIPILMEIADDRKVAEAYSRGIMMVDVRPEMRGRFRIAYDKMVELVG
;
A
#
# COMPACT_ATOMS: atom_id res chain seq x y z
N ILE A 1 -8.63 -6.95 14.45
CA ILE A 1 -8.11 -6.59 13.12
C ILE A 1 -7.97 -7.87 12.33
N THR A 2 -8.60 -7.94 11.17
CA THR A 2 -8.42 -9.02 10.19
C THR A 2 -7.62 -8.45 9.03
N ILE A 3 -6.56 -9.14 8.60
CA ILE A 3 -5.73 -8.73 7.47
C ILE A 3 -5.91 -9.76 6.38
N ILE A 4 -6.30 -9.30 5.19
CA ILE A 4 -6.48 -10.14 4.01
C ILE A 4 -5.41 -9.73 3.00
N ASP A 5 -4.49 -10.65 2.70
CA ASP A 5 -3.54 -10.45 1.61
C ASP A 5 -4.24 -10.78 0.29
N ALA A 6 -4.29 -9.81 -0.61
CA ALA A 6 -5.05 -9.89 -1.85
C ALA A 6 -4.12 -10.16 -3.04
N PRO A 7 -4.55 -10.94 -4.05
CA PRO A 7 -3.80 -11.04 -5.29
C PRO A 7 -3.75 -9.68 -6.00
N PRO A 8 -2.78 -9.45 -6.90
CA PRO A 8 -2.71 -8.20 -7.66
C PRO A 8 -3.83 -8.10 -8.71
N GLY A 9 -4.08 -6.87 -9.18
CA GLY A 9 -4.99 -6.57 -10.29
C GLY A 9 -6.43 -6.29 -9.86
N THR A 10 -7.40 -6.63 -10.71
CA THR A 10 -8.84 -6.31 -10.54
C THR A 10 -9.77 -7.49 -10.83
N SER A 11 -9.23 -8.70 -10.74
CA SER A 11 -9.96 -9.94 -11.04
C SER A 11 -10.97 -10.31 -9.94
N CYS A 12 -11.84 -11.29 -10.19
CA CYS A 12 -12.83 -11.76 -9.21
C CYS A 12 -12.24 -12.16 -7.84
N PRO A 13 -11.05 -12.81 -7.78
CA PRO A 13 -10.32 -13.01 -6.52
C PRO A 13 -10.05 -11.72 -5.74
N VAL A 14 -9.63 -10.65 -6.41
CA VAL A 14 -9.37 -9.34 -5.79
C VAL A 14 -10.66 -8.75 -5.24
N ILE A 15 -11.72 -8.76 -6.04
CA ILE A 15 -13.03 -8.26 -5.61
C ILE A 15 -13.55 -9.04 -4.40
N THR A 16 -13.33 -10.36 -4.37
CA THR A 16 -13.73 -11.21 -3.23
C THR A 16 -12.93 -10.87 -1.98
N ALA A 17 -11.61 -10.63 -2.10
CA ALA A 17 -10.75 -10.21 -1.00
C ALA A 17 -11.09 -8.81 -0.45
N LEU A 18 -11.52 -7.90 -1.32
CA LEU A 18 -11.92 -6.54 -0.94
C LEU A 18 -13.32 -6.47 -0.31
N LYS A 19 -14.24 -7.35 -0.72
CA LYS A 19 -15.65 -7.25 -0.33
C LYS A 19 -15.83 -7.44 1.16
N GLY A 20 -16.43 -6.44 1.81
CA GLY A 20 -16.71 -6.44 3.24
C GLY A 20 -15.56 -5.94 4.12
N SER A 21 -14.46 -5.49 3.51
CA SER A 21 -13.35 -4.84 4.22
C SER A 21 -13.69 -3.39 4.56
N ASP A 22 -13.29 -2.96 5.76
CA ASP A 22 -13.48 -1.58 6.23
C ASP A 22 -12.52 -0.59 5.55
N PHE A 23 -11.36 -1.09 5.11
CA PHE A 23 -10.32 -0.29 4.46
C PHE A 23 -9.48 -1.14 3.51
N ALA A 24 -8.98 -0.54 2.42
CA ALA A 24 -8.03 -1.16 1.50
C ALA A 24 -6.69 -0.41 1.48
N VAL A 25 -5.59 -1.13 1.71
CA VAL A 25 -4.23 -0.60 1.56
C VAL A 25 -3.69 -1.00 0.19
N LEU A 26 -3.45 -0.02 -0.66
CA LEU A 26 -2.91 -0.25 -2.00
C LEU A 26 -1.39 -0.07 -1.97
N VAL A 27 -0.64 -1.14 -2.21
CA VAL A 27 0.82 -1.11 -2.23
C VAL A 27 1.31 -1.07 -3.67
N THR A 28 2.18 -0.13 -4.00
CA THR A 28 2.77 -0.02 -5.35
C THR A 28 4.24 0.41 -5.29
N GLU A 29 4.96 0.27 -6.40
CA GLU A 29 6.30 0.84 -6.59
C GLU A 29 6.20 2.04 -7.56
N PRO A 30 7.08 3.06 -7.43
CA PRO A 30 7.05 4.29 -8.25
C PRO A 30 7.55 4.06 -9.69
N THR A 31 6.97 3.07 -10.37
CA THR A 31 7.31 2.72 -11.75
C THR A 31 6.09 2.91 -12.66
N PRO A 32 6.27 3.11 -13.98
CA PRO A 32 5.15 3.22 -14.91
C PRO A 32 4.18 2.04 -14.86
N PHE A 33 4.69 0.82 -14.65
CA PHE A 33 3.88 -0.38 -14.49
C PHE A 33 3.14 -0.38 -13.15
N GLY A 34 3.82 -0.05 -12.06
CA GLY A 34 3.21 0.08 -10.74
C GLY A 34 2.09 1.12 -10.70
N LEU A 35 2.26 2.25 -11.38
CA LEU A 35 1.23 3.27 -11.53
C LEU A 35 0.03 2.78 -12.34
N ASN A 36 0.25 2.06 -13.44
CA ASN A 36 -0.83 1.50 -14.24
C ASN A 36 -1.68 0.50 -13.43
N ASP A 37 -1.03 -0.42 -12.71
CA ASP A 37 -1.71 -1.41 -11.89
C ASP A 37 -2.44 -0.76 -10.71
N LEU A 38 -1.81 0.25 -10.08
CA LEU A 38 -2.42 1.04 -9.02
C LEU A 38 -3.71 1.73 -9.50
N LYS A 39 -3.71 2.34 -10.70
CA LYS A 39 -4.90 2.98 -11.30
C LYS A 39 -6.06 2.01 -11.45
N LEU A 40 -5.78 0.77 -11.88
CA LEU A 40 -6.79 -0.27 -11.99
C LEU A 40 -7.35 -0.66 -10.61
N ALA A 41 -6.48 -0.88 -9.62
CA ALA A 41 -6.87 -1.22 -8.25
C ALA A 41 -7.72 -0.11 -7.60
N ILE A 42 -7.34 1.16 -7.80
CA ILE A 42 -8.10 2.34 -7.36
C ILE A 42 -9.50 2.34 -7.99
N GLY A 43 -9.61 2.05 -9.28
CA GLY A 43 -10.90 1.92 -9.96
C GLY A 43 -11.81 0.86 -9.30
N ALA A 44 -11.23 -0.28 -8.91
CA ALA A 44 -11.98 -1.34 -8.22
C ALA A 44 -12.46 -0.90 -6.83
N VAL A 45 -11.59 -0.37 -5.97
CA VAL A 45 -11.98 0.06 -4.62
C VAL A 45 -12.96 1.22 -4.63
N ARG A 46 -12.86 2.15 -5.60
CA ARG A 46 -13.84 3.22 -5.82
C ARG A 46 -15.21 2.66 -6.18
N THR A 47 -15.26 1.68 -7.08
CA THR A 47 -16.53 1.02 -7.48
C THR A 47 -17.19 0.31 -6.30
N LEU A 48 -16.38 -0.29 -5.43
CA LEU A 48 -16.84 -0.96 -4.21
C LEU A 48 -17.14 0.00 -3.05
N LYS A 49 -16.81 1.30 -3.20
CA LYS A 49 -16.95 2.34 -2.16
C LYS A 49 -16.24 2.00 -0.85
N ILE A 50 -15.08 1.36 -0.95
CA ILE A 50 -14.24 1.01 0.20
C ILE A 50 -13.25 2.16 0.44
N PRO A 51 -13.13 2.71 1.66
CA PRO A 51 -12.06 3.65 2.01
C PRO A 51 -10.67 3.05 1.73
N TYR A 52 -9.73 3.85 1.23
CA TYR A 52 -8.41 3.33 0.84
C TYR A 52 -7.30 4.37 0.98
N GLY A 53 -6.06 3.89 0.97
CA GLY A 53 -4.86 4.71 0.95
C GLY A 53 -3.67 3.94 0.35
N ILE A 54 -2.64 4.68 -0.04
CA ILE A 54 -1.49 4.15 -0.78
C ILE A 54 -0.30 3.97 0.16
N ILE A 55 0.41 2.85 0.03
CA ILE A 55 1.80 2.70 0.51
C ILE A 55 2.71 2.59 -0.71
N ILE A 56 3.71 3.47 -0.80
CA ILE A 56 4.72 3.40 -1.85
C ILE A 56 5.88 2.55 -1.33
N ASN A 57 6.01 1.34 -1.87
CA ASN A 57 7.13 0.45 -1.64
C ASN A 57 8.29 0.79 -2.57
N ARG A 58 9.53 0.62 -2.09
CA ARG A 58 10.76 1.03 -2.78
C ARG A 58 10.62 2.42 -3.38
N SER A 59 10.33 3.42 -2.55
CA SER A 59 9.97 4.76 -3.01
C SER A 59 11.07 5.51 -3.77
N ASP A 60 12.29 4.98 -3.81
CA ASP A 60 13.51 5.59 -4.37
C ASP A 60 14.02 4.94 -5.67
N VAL A 61 13.35 3.94 -6.24
CA VAL A 61 13.81 3.24 -7.46
C VAL A 61 13.20 3.75 -8.78
N GLY A 62 12.36 4.78 -8.75
CA GLY A 62 11.62 5.21 -9.94
C GLY A 62 11.34 6.72 -10.00
N ASP A 63 10.16 7.08 -10.51
CA ASP A 63 9.76 8.46 -10.75
C ASP A 63 8.65 8.94 -9.81
N ASP A 64 8.33 10.23 -9.86
CA ASP A 64 7.30 10.85 -9.02
C ASP A 64 5.87 10.58 -9.53
N GLY A 65 5.68 9.69 -10.51
CA GLY A 65 4.39 9.47 -11.17
C GLY A 65 3.30 8.97 -10.23
N VAL A 66 3.64 8.12 -9.26
CA VAL A 66 2.70 7.66 -8.23
C VAL A 66 2.33 8.79 -7.27
N VAL A 67 3.30 9.58 -6.83
CA VAL A 67 3.09 10.72 -5.91
C VAL A 67 2.22 11.77 -6.59
N THR A 68 2.59 12.17 -7.81
CA THR A 68 1.85 13.15 -8.63
C THR A 68 0.41 12.71 -8.84
N TYR A 69 0.20 11.44 -9.22
CA TYR A 69 -1.14 10.91 -9.42
C TYR A 69 -1.96 10.86 -8.12
N ALA A 70 -1.34 10.50 -6.99
CA ALA A 70 -2.02 10.51 -5.69
C ALA A 70 -2.43 11.92 -5.29
N GLU A 71 -1.60 12.93 -5.53
CA GLU A 71 -1.92 14.34 -5.28
C GLU A 71 -3.07 14.83 -6.18
N GLU A 72 -2.99 14.58 -7.49
CA GLU A 72 -4.02 14.95 -8.47
C GLU A 72 -5.39 14.37 -8.12
N GLU A 73 -5.43 13.12 -7.66
CA GLU A 73 -6.66 12.42 -7.29
C GLU A 73 -7.05 12.58 -5.82
N SER A 74 -6.29 13.38 -5.05
CA SER A 74 -6.49 13.59 -3.61
C SER A 74 -6.55 12.29 -2.80
N ILE A 75 -5.66 11.34 -3.13
CA ILE A 75 -5.57 10.02 -2.49
C ILE A 75 -4.52 10.09 -1.37
N PRO A 76 -4.85 9.64 -0.14
CA PRO A 76 -3.90 9.68 0.95
C PRO A 76 -2.75 8.69 0.76
N ILE A 77 -1.51 9.20 0.78
CA ILE A 77 -0.30 8.39 0.96
C ILE A 77 -0.11 8.13 2.46
N LEU A 78 -0.25 6.88 2.85
CA LEU A 78 -0.15 6.44 4.24
C LEU A 78 1.30 6.42 4.69
N MET A 79 2.18 5.88 3.85
CA MET A 79 3.61 5.70 4.14
C MET A 79 4.41 5.46 2.84
N GLU A 80 5.68 5.82 2.87
CA GLU A 80 6.68 5.44 1.87
C GLU A 80 7.79 4.59 2.49
N ILE A 81 8.25 3.56 1.79
CA ILE A 81 9.32 2.67 2.23
C ILE A 81 10.42 2.70 1.17
N ALA A 82 11.59 3.24 1.48
CA ALA A 82 12.74 3.20 0.59
C ALA A 82 13.27 1.76 0.43
N ASP A 83 13.94 1.47 -0.68
CA ASP A 83 14.59 0.18 -0.89
C ASP A 83 15.72 -0.01 0.12
N ASP A 84 15.70 -1.15 0.81
CA ASP A 84 16.65 -1.43 1.88
C ASP A 84 17.12 -2.87 1.76
N ARG A 85 18.36 -3.02 1.32
CA ARG A 85 18.97 -4.34 1.15
C ARG A 85 18.97 -5.19 2.42
N LYS A 86 19.10 -4.60 3.62
CA LYS A 86 19.05 -5.38 4.87
C LYS A 86 17.65 -5.91 5.13
N VAL A 87 16.62 -5.14 4.78
CA VAL A 87 15.23 -5.61 4.83
C VAL A 87 15.01 -6.71 3.80
N ALA A 88 15.56 -6.57 2.59
CA ALA A 88 15.47 -7.58 1.55
C ALA A 88 16.09 -8.93 1.96
N GLU A 89 17.29 -8.86 2.54
CA GLU A 89 17.97 -10.01 3.09
C GLU A 89 17.25 -10.60 4.31
N ALA A 90 16.61 -9.77 5.14
CA ALA A 90 15.85 -10.22 6.30
C ALA A 90 14.60 -11.01 5.89
N TYR A 91 13.76 -10.45 5.01
CA TYR A 91 12.51 -11.12 4.63
C TYR A 91 12.77 -12.40 3.84
N SER A 92 13.87 -12.50 3.07
CA SER A 92 14.24 -13.75 2.39
C SER A 92 14.61 -14.89 3.36
N ARG A 93 14.88 -14.56 4.63
CA ARG A 93 15.10 -15.53 5.73
C ARG A 93 13.90 -15.64 6.67
N GLY A 94 12.74 -15.06 6.32
CA GLY A 94 11.55 -15.03 7.19
C GLY A 94 11.69 -14.12 8.41
N ILE A 95 12.67 -13.21 8.42
CA ILE A 95 12.87 -12.22 9.48
C ILE A 95 12.05 -10.97 9.15
N MET A 96 11.32 -10.43 10.14
CA MET A 96 10.47 -9.27 9.91
C MET A 96 11.30 -7.99 9.75
N MET A 97 10.81 -7.08 8.90
CA MET A 97 11.40 -5.75 8.68
C MET A 97 11.62 -4.99 10.00
N VAL A 98 10.64 -5.06 10.92
CA VAL A 98 10.70 -4.36 12.22
C VAL A 98 11.79 -4.90 13.15
N ASP A 99 12.32 -6.10 12.91
CA ASP A 99 13.40 -6.65 13.72
C ASP A 99 14.77 -6.12 13.28
N VAL A 100 14.91 -5.79 11.99
CA VAL A 100 16.14 -5.19 11.43
C VAL A 100 16.08 -3.66 11.30
N ARG A 101 14.88 -3.09 11.37
CA ARG A 101 14.59 -1.64 11.36
C ARG A 101 13.52 -1.33 12.43
N PRO A 102 13.88 -1.28 13.72
CA PRO A 102 12.93 -1.07 14.81
C PRO A 102 12.06 0.19 14.68
N GLU A 103 12.59 1.25 14.07
CA GLU A 103 11.90 2.51 13.78
C GLU A 103 10.67 2.32 12.88
N MET A 104 10.63 1.26 12.05
CA MET A 104 9.48 0.96 11.21
C MET A 104 8.23 0.67 12.04
N ARG A 105 8.35 0.21 13.30
CA ARG A 105 7.19 0.03 14.20
C ARG A 105 6.41 1.33 14.37
N GLY A 106 7.10 2.44 14.57
CA GLY A 106 6.47 3.75 14.71
C GLY A 106 5.82 4.22 13.41
N ARG A 107 6.48 3.98 12.28
CA ARG A 107 5.95 4.35 10.95
C ARG A 107 4.69 3.56 10.59
N PHE A 108 4.67 2.25 10.84
CA PHE A 108 3.48 1.43 10.67
C PHE A 108 2.34 1.83 11.61
N ARG A 109 2.65 2.25 12.85
CA ARG A 109 1.65 2.79 13.77
C ARG A 109 1.01 4.07 13.22
N ILE A 110 1.81 5.02 12.76
CA ILE A 110 1.30 6.27 12.15
C ILE A 110 0.44 5.96 10.92
N ALA A 111 0.87 5.02 10.06
CA ALA A 111 0.08 4.60 8.91
C ALA A 111 -1.25 3.99 9.33
N TYR A 112 -1.28 3.15 10.37
CA TYR A 112 -2.49 2.59 10.93
C TYR A 112 -3.43 3.66 11.51
N ASP A 113 -2.90 4.63 12.25
CA ASP A 113 -3.71 5.71 12.83
C ASP A 113 -4.37 6.55 11.73
N LYS A 114 -3.67 6.85 10.63
CA LYS A 114 -4.25 7.47 9.43
C LYS A 114 -5.38 6.62 8.82
N MET A 115 -5.22 5.30 8.76
CA MET A 115 -6.29 4.41 8.25
C MET A 115 -7.54 4.51 9.12
N VAL A 116 -7.38 4.52 10.45
CA VAL A 116 -8.51 4.66 11.40
C VAL A 116 -9.24 6.00 11.17
N GLU A 117 -8.50 7.10 11.04
CA GLU A 117 -9.10 8.43 10.76
C GLU A 117 -9.90 8.46 9.45
N LEU A 118 -9.47 7.70 8.43
CA LEU A 118 -10.14 7.65 7.13
C LEU A 118 -11.41 6.78 7.11
N VAL A 119 -11.52 5.80 8.02
CA VAL A 119 -12.71 4.94 8.14
C VAL A 119 -13.82 5.64 8.94
N GLY A 120 -13.46 6.49 9.91
CA GLY A 120 -14.39 7.16 10.81
C GLY A 120 -14.56 6.43 12.13
#